data_AF-A0AAJ2AM58-F1
#
_entry.id   AF-A0AAJ2AM58-F1
#
_cell.length_a   1.000
_cell.length_b   1.000
_cell.length_c   1.000
_cell.angle_alpha   90.00
_cell.angle_beta   90.00
_cell.angle_gamma   90.00
#
_symmetry.space_group_name_H-M   'P 1'
#
loop_
_entity.id
_entity.type
_entity.pdbx_description
1 polymer ?
#
loop_
_entity_poly.entity_id
_entity_poly.type
_entity_poly.pdbx_seq_one_letter_code
_entity_poly.pdbx_strand_id
1 'polypeptide(L)'
;MAAHAQTQCPGYVETDAGSAFDIASMIRDAGSPQSALDKLRNAVAKVNAGGGCSIFRDRLACEETLTLANKAIVALQACASSRMPKGTTHG
;
A
#
# COMPACT_ATOMS: atom_id res chain seq x y z
N MET A 1 1.43 -19.11 25.24
CA MET A 1 0.92 -17.91 24.54
C MET A 1 1.38 -18.02 23.09
N ALA A 2 0.54 -18.57 22.21
CA ALA A 2 0.89 -18.71 20.81
C ALA A 2 0.69 -17.35 20.12
N ALA A 3 1.78 -16.77 19.62
CA ALA A 3 1.76 -15.59 18.78
C ALA A 3 0.93 -15.94 17.53
N HIS A 4 -0.33 -15.53 17.52
CA HIS A 4 -1.12 -15.57 16.30
C HIS A 4 -0.40 -14.66 15.30
N ALA A 5 0.27 -15.29 14.35
CA ALA A 5 0.72 -14.69 13.11
C ALA A 5 -0.53 -14.24 12.35
N GLN A 6 -1.12 -13.16 12.82
CA GLN A 6 -2.04 -12.38 12.06
C GLN A 6 -1.19 -11.73 11.00
N THR A 7 -1.04 -12.41 9.87
CA THR A 7 -0.67 -11.75 8.64
C THR A 7 -1.84 -10.89 8.18
N GLN A 8 -2.17 -9.90 9.00
CA GLN A 8 -3.17 -8.89 8.80
C GLN A 8 -2.45 -7.70 8.22
N CYS A 9 -3.02 -7.15 7.16
CA CYS A 9 -2.51 -5.92 6.63
C CYS A 9 -2.36 -4.85 7.70
N PRO A 10 -1.30 -4.03 7.62
CA PRO A 10 -1.24 -2.84 8.46
C PRO A 10 -2.52 -2.03 8.23
N GLY A 11 -3.12 -1.57 9.31
CA GLY A 11 -4.33 -0.74 9.24
C GLY A 11 -4.05 0.60 8.59
N TYR A 12 -2.86 1.14 8.80
CA TYR A 12 -2.38 2.39 8.23
C TYR A 12 -0.86 2.37 8.07
N VAL A 13 -0.32 3.28 7.27
CA VAL A 13 1.11 3.57 7.19
C VAL A 13 1.37 5.03 7.48
N GLU A 14 2.49 5.32 8.12
CA GLU A 14 2.92 6.69 8.40
C GLU A 14 4.26 6.99 7.73
N THR A 15 4.39 8.23 7.28
CA THR A 15 5.67 8.81 6.85
C THR A 15 6.36 9.45 8.04
N ASP A 16 7.68 9.63 7.94
CA ASP A 16 8.50 10.26 8.96
C ASP A 16 8.14 11.75 9.16
N ALA A 17 7.47 12.35 8.17
CA ALA A 17 6.87 13.67 8.24
C ALA A 17 5.52 13.72 9.00
N GLY A 18 5.00 12.57 9.43
CA GLY A 18 3.73 12.46 10.18
C GLY A 18 2.48 12.35 9.32
N SER A 19 2.60 12.18 8.00
CA SER A 19 1.43 11.88 7.16
C SER A 19 1.03 10.42 7.31
N ALA A 20 -0.24 10.18 7.64
CA ALA A 20 -0.81 8.85 7.79
C ALA A 20 -1.73 8.49 6.61
N PHE A 21 -1.69 7.24 6.17
CA PHE A 21 -2.57 6.70 5.13
C PHE A 21 -3.28 5.46 5.63
N ASP A 22 -4.60 5.48 5.63
CA ASP A 22 -5.44 4.35 6.04
C ASP A 22 -5.52 3.29 4.94
N ILE A 23 -4.76 2.22 5.13
CA ILE A 23 -4.72 1.08 4.22
C ILE A 23 -5.97 0.23 4.38
N ALA A 24 -6.50 0.05 5.58
CA ALA A 24 -7.67 -0.78 5.84
C ALA A 24 -8.90 -0.23 5.11
N SER A 25 -9.13 1.08 5.15
CA SER A 25 -10.20 1.77 4.44
C SER A 25 -10.02 1.64 2.92
N MET A 26 -8.79 1.74 2.41
CA MET A 26 -8.54 1.55 0.97
C MET A 26 -8.74 0.09 0.53
N ILE A 27 -8.32 -0.89 1.32
CA ILE A 27 -8.58 -2.31 1.05
C ILE A 27 -10.08 -2.58 1.03
N ARG A 28 -10.84 -2.01 1.98
CA ARG A 28 -12.30 -2.12 2.03
C ARG A 28 -12.95 -1.51 0.79
N ASP A 29 -12.52 -0.33 0.35
CA ASP A 29 -13.01 0.32 -0.88
C ASP A 29 -12.65 -0.47 -2.15
N ALA A 30 -11.43 -0.99 -2.22
CA ALA A 30 -10.97 -1.79 -3.35
C ALA A 30 -11.51 -3.23 -3.35
N GLY A 31 -12.09 -3.69 -2.25
CA GLY A 31 -12.59 -5.06 -2.03
C GLY A 31 -11.51 -6.10 -1.75
N SER A 32 -10.23 -5.84 -2.07
CA SER A 32 -9.11 -6.75 -1.77
C SER A 32 -7.76 -6.03 -1.68
N PRO A 33 -6.76 -6.62 -0.97
CA PRO A 33 -5.41 -6.06 -0.92
C PRO A 33 -4.73 -5.97 -2.29
N GLN A 34 -4.99 -6.94 -3.19
CA GLN A 34 -4.44 -6.91 -4.55
C GLN A 34 -5.07 -5.79 -5.38
N SER A 35 -6.39 -5.63 -5.32
CA SER A 35 -7.08 -4.52 -5.98
C SER A 35 -6.57 -3.15 -5.48
N ALA A 36 -6.35 -3.02 -4.16
CA ALA A 36 -5.80 -1.79 -3.57
C ALA A 36 -4.35 -1.53 -4.04
N LEU A 37 -3.53 -2.59 -4.10
CA LEU A 37 -2.16 -2.53 -4.63
C LEU A 37 -2.14 -2.07 -6.09
N ASP A 38 -2.97 -2.67 -6.95
CA ASP A 38 -3.08 -2.28 -8.36
C ASP A 38 -3.57 -0.84 -8.52
N LYS A 39 -4.55 -0.39 -7.72
CA LYS A 39 -5.02 1.00 -7.71
C LYS A 39 -3.87 1.97 -7.39
N LEU A 40 -3.10 1.71 -6.33
CA LEU A 40 -1.97 2.57 -5.95
C LEU A 40 -0.86 2.58 -7.00
N ARG A 41 -0.46 1.41 -7.51
CA ARG A 41 0.58 1.31 -8.54
C ARG A 41 0.17 2.06 -9.80
N ASN A 42 -1.09 1.94 -10.21
CA ASN A 42 -1.63 2.70 -11.34
C ASN A 42 -1.66 4.21 -11.08
N ALA A 43 -2.01 4.65 -9.86
CA ALA A 43 -1.98 6.07 -9.51
C ALA A 43 -0.56 6.65 -9.59
N VAL A 44 0.43 5.97 -9.00
CA VAL A 44 1.84 6.36 -9.06
C VAL A 44 2.36 6.35 -10.50
N ALA A 45 2.02 5.31 -11.27
CA ALA A 45 2.41 5.22 -12.68
C ALA A 45 1.84 6.38 -13.52
N LYS A 46 0.58 6.78 -13.29
CA LYS A 46 -0.03 7.94 -13.96
C LYS A 46 0.68 9.24 -13.63
N VAL A 47 1.04 9.46 -12.36
CA VAL A 47 1.82 10.63 -11.93
C VAL A 47 3.16 10.66 -12.64
N ASN A 48 3.88 9.54 -12.66
CA ASN A 48 5.18 9.45 -13.33
C ASN A 48 5.06 9.64 -14.86
N ALA A 49 4.06 9.05 -15.50
CA ALA A 49 3.80 9.22 -16.92
C ALA A 49 3.41 10.65 -17.30
N GLY A 50 2.78 11.39 -16.39
CA GLY A 50 2.42 12.79 -16.57
C GLY A 50 3.58 13.78 -16.41
N GLY A 51 4.80 13.32 -16.12
CA GLY A 51 5.95 14.18 -15.84
C GLY A 51 6.29 14.29 -14.36
N GLY A 52 5.83 13.35 -13.53
CA GLY A 52 6.17 13.23 -12.11
C GLY A 52 5.69 14.40 -11.27
N CYS A 53 6.35 14.63 -10.12
CA CYS A 53 6.00 15.76 -9.25
C CYS A 53 6.37 17.14 -9.80
N SER A 54 7.15 17.20 -10.89
CA SER A 54 7.56 18.48 -11.51
C SER A 54 6.44 19.25 -12.19
N ILE A 55 5.33 18.59 -12.55
CA ILE A 55 4.17 19.27 -13.15
C ILE A 55 3.22 19.88 -12.12
N PHE A 56 3.38 19.53 -10.84
CA PHE A 56 2.54 20.05 -9.77
C PHE A 56 3.11 21.37 -9.24
N ARG A 57 2.23 22.33 -8.94
CA ARG A 57 2.63 23.61 -8.31
C ARG A 57 3.27 23.38 -6.93
N ASP A 58 2.74 22.41 -6.20
CA ASP A 58 3.29 22.00 -4.91
C ASP A 58 4.02 20.67 -5.05
N ARG A 59 5.30 20.78 -5.42
CA ARG A 59 6.16 19.61 -5.63
C ARG A 59 6.38 18.84 -4.34
N LEU A 60 6.54 19.52 -3.21
CA LEU A 60 6.80 18.89 -1.91
C LEU A 60 5.60 18.06 -1.46
N ALA A 61 4.38 18.61 -1.58
CA ALA A 61 3.17 17.85 -1.28
C ALA A 61 3.01 16.61 -2.19
N CYS A 62 3.38 16.72 -3.47
CA CYS A 62 3.38 15.58 -4.38
C CYS A 62 4.43 14.52 -3.99
N GLU A 63 5.66 14.92 -3.69
CA GLU A 63 6.74 14.01 -3.29
C GLU A 63 6.40 13.30 -1.97
N GLU A 64 5.79 14.00 -1.02
CA GLU A 64 5.27 13.41 0.22
C GLU A 64 4.17 12.38 -0.07
N THR A 65 3.21 12.73 -0.92
CA THR A 65 2.11 11.83 -1.32
C THR A 65 2.65 10.58 -2.02
N LEU A 66 3.63 10.72 -2.91
CA LEU A 66 4.29 9.59 -3.56
C LEU A 66 5.07 8.73 -2.56
N THR A 67 5.74 9.34 -1.59
CA THR A 67 6.46 8.61 -0.53
C THR A 67 5.49 7.77 0.29
N LEU A 68 4.38 8.38 0.70
CA LEU A 68 3.31 7.70 1.43
C LEU A 68 2.66 6.58 0.60
N ALA A 69 2.39 6.82 -0.68
CA ALA A 69 1.85 5.82 -1.60
C ALA A 69 2.82 4.64 -1.80
N ASN A 70 4.14 4.89 -1.90
CA ASN A 70 5.14 3.83 -2.01
C ASN A 70 5.23 2.99 -0.73
N LYS A 71 5.20 3.61 0.45
CA LYS A 71 5.10 2.86 1.73
C LYS A 71 3.84 1.98 1.75
N ALA A 72 2.70 2.50 1.29
CA ALA A 72 1.45 1.75 1.21
C ALA A 72 1.51 0.60 0.19
N ILE A 73 2.18 0.77 -0.96
CA ILE A 73 2.42 -0.28 -1.95
C ILE A 73 3.22 -1.43 -1.32
N VAL A 74 4.31 -1.14 -0.61
CA VAL A 74 5.15 -2.16 0.04
C VAL A 74 4.34 -2.92 1.10
N ALA A 75 3.58 -2.20 1.92
CA ALA A 75 2.68 -2.80 2.91
C ALA A 75 1.62 -3.71 2.27
N LEU A 76 0.96 -3.25 1.21
CA LEU A 76 -0.04 -4.02 0.47
C LEU A 76 0.56 -5.20 -0.28
N GLN A 77 1.80 -5.08 -0.77
CA GLN A 77 2.49 -6.18 -1.41
C GLN A 77 2.78 -7.29 -0.40
N ALA A 78 3.28 -6.95 0.79
CA ALA A 78 3.50 -7.92 1.87
C ALA A 78 2.19 -8.64 2.26
N CYS A 79 1.08 -7.91 2.33
CA CYS A 79 -0.25 -8.48 2.53
C CYS A 79 -0.69 -9.43 1.42
N ALA A 80 -0.60 -8.98 0.17
CA ALA A 80 -1.09 -9.70 -0.99
C ALA A 80 -0.30 -10.99 -1.21
N SER A 81 1.02 -10.95 -0.99
CA SER A 81 1.90 -12.12 -1.06
C SER A 81 1.62 -13.15 0.03
N SER A 82 1.09 -12.72 1.17
CA SER A 82 0.79 -13.62 2.29
C SER A 82 -0.53 -14.38 2.16
N ARG A 83 -1.32 -14.07 1.13
CA ARG A 83 -2.52 -14.84 0.75
C ARG A 83 -2.21 -16.13 0.00
N MET A 84 -0.95 -16.54 -0.11
CA MET A 84 -0.62 -17.89 -0.56
C MET A 84 -0.68 -18.83 0.66
N PRO A 85 -1.78 -19.58 0.90
CA PRO A 85 -1.68 -20.72 1.78
C PRO A 85 -0.72 -21.68 1.08
N LYS A 86 0.48 -21.81 1.62
CA LYS A 86 1.31 -22.97 1.33
C LYS A 86 0.51 -24.14 1.86
N GLY A 87 -0.18 -24.85 0.97
CA GLY A 87 -0.86 -26.09 1.29
C GLY A 87 0.14 -27.02 1.97
N THR A 88 -0.09 -27.30 3.23
CA THR A 88 0.47 -28.47 3.91
C THR A 88 -0.68 -29.17 4.62
N THR A 89 -1.55 -29.78 3.80
CA THR A 89 -2.19 -31.03 4.19
C THR A 89 -1.13 -32.12 4.04
N HIS A 90 -0.61 -32.60 5.16
CA HIS A 90 0.16 -33.85 5.26
C HIS A 90 0.10 -34.24 6.73
N GLY A 91 -0.43 -35.38 7.17
CA GLY A 91 -1.11 -36.52 6.57
C GLY A 91 -1.63 -37.36 7.76
#